data_AF-A0A9D6HG16-F1
#
_entry.id   AF-A0A9D6HG16-F1
#
_cell.length_a   1.000
_cell.length_b   1.000
_cell.length_c   1.000
_cell.angle_alpha   90.00
_cell.angle_beta   90.00
_cell.angle_gamma   90.00
#
_symmetry.space_group_name_H-M   'P 1'
#
loop_
_entity.id
_entity.type
_entity.pdbx_description
1 polymer ?
#
loop_
_entity_poly.entity_id
_entity_poly.type
_entity_poly.pdbx_seq_one_letter_code
_entity_poly.pdbx_strand_id
1 'polypeptide(L)'
;MQLDKFYGVSNEVRQQAYQLYQFIEPHMPKLLDGFYGHVQQVPELREILAGKNTDVLKKAQMKHWRAAMAATEDPAYAEQTLRIGEAHERIGLEPKWYMGAYAFLMAEITRLICENTGFFDRDKRVQMIDAMVRIFMMDMAHAISVYQEKKIDTLADVMTEMNTFGKELTDRLQQSAAAAQEMSSSINEITQQTHSVGQLMEVLMDYAGNVQQSMSELESLSKNINGVLSLIRDVAEQTNLLALNAAIESARAGEAGRGFAVVADEVRKLAGTTNNSVVDIGTQISQVQAQIVTAVQQVTNMVKSITEVRDNNMNISSAINEQSAATEQITEGIAGLHNHAESANSSISQKIQRSLGRM
;
A
#
# COMPACT_ATOMS: atom_id res chain seq x y z
N MET A 1 20.63 46.39 -20.55
CA MET A 1 20.07 47.78 -20.55
C MET A 1 19.56 48.26 -19.17
N GLN A 2 18.87 47.44 -18.35
CA GLN A 2 18.49 47.86 -16.98
C GLN A 2 19.65 47.77 -15.97
N LEU A 3 20.55 46.78 -16.09
CA LEU A 3 21.64 46.57 -15.14
C LEU A 3 22.75 47.64 -15.24
N ASP A 4 23.19 47.97 -16.46
CA ASP A 4 24.15 49.05 -16.73
C ASP A 4 23.68 50.39 -16.15
N LYS A 5 22.39 50.69 -16.31
CA LYS A 5 21.78 51.90 -15.76
C LYS A 5 21.75 51.89 -14.23
N PHE A 6 21.49 50.74 -13.62
CA PHE A 6 21.48 50.58 -12.16
C PHE A 6 22.89 50.72 -11.56
N TYR A 7 23.90 50.09 -12.16
CA TYR A 7 25.31 50.22 -11.74
C TYR A 7 25.96 51.54 -12.19
N GLY A 8 25.24 52.36 -12.96
CA GLY A 8 25.73 53.65 -13.46
C GLY A 8 26.89 53.53 -14.44
N VAL A 9 26.94 52.44 -15.21
CA VAL A 9 27.96 52.20 -16.24
C VAL A 9 27.62 53.02 -17.48
N SER A 10 27.98 54.30 -17.45
CA SER A 10 27.88 55.21 -18.58
C SER A 10 29.04 54.99 -19.56
N ASN A 11 28.96 55.61 -20.75
CA ASN A 11 30.09 55.64 -21.69
C ASN A 11 31.36 56.25 -21.06
N GLU A 12 31.21 57.23 -20.16
CA GLU A 12 32.32 57.83 -19.42
C GLU A 12 32.97 56.81 -18.48
N VAL A 13 32.17 56.06 -17.73
CA VAL A 13 32.65 54.98 -16.85
C VAL A 13 33.35 53.88 -17.65
N ARG A 14 32.86 53.53 -18.84
CA ARG A 14 33.52 52.56 -19.73
C ARG A 14 34.89 53.05 -20.23
N GLN A 15 35.02 54.34 -20.53
CA GLN A 15 36.32 54.94 -20.88
C GLN A 15 37.28 54.94 -19.69
N GLN A 16 36.80 55.28 -18.49
CA GLN A 16 37.60 55.21 -17.26
C GLN A 16 38.03 53.77 -16.94
N ALA A 17 37.14 52.79 -17.15
CA ALA A 17 37.44 51.38 -17.00
C ALA A 17 38.51 50.91 -18.00
N TYR A 18 38.44 51.38 -19.26
CA TYR A 18 39.47 51.09 -20.25
C TYR A 18 40.85 51.67 -19.87
N GLN A 19 40.88 52.91 -19.37
CA GLN A 19 42.11 53.52 -18.85
C GLN A 19 42.65 52.76 -17.63
N LEU A 20 41.77 52.31 -16.74
CA LEU A 20 42.13 51.44 -15.64
C LEU A 20 42.75 50.13 -16.15
N TYR A 21 42.15 49.47 -17.14
CA TYR A 21 42.69 48.24 -17.70
C TYR A 21 44.10 48.45 -18.25
N GLN A 22 44.32 49.52 -19.03
CA GLN A 22 45.65 49.86 -19.55
C GLN A 22 46.69 50.08 -18.44
N PHE A 23 46.27 50.63 -17.29
CA PHE A 23 47.13 50.83 -16.14
C PHE A 23 47.46 49.51 -15.43
N ILE A 24 46.49 48.61 -15.23
CA ILE A 24 46.71 47.36 -14.49
C ILE A 24 47.31 46.24 -15.35
N GLU A 25 47.12 46.26 -16.68
CA GLU A 25 47.54 45.18 -17.60
C GLU A 25 49.02 44.77 -17.43
N PRO A 26 50.00 45.68 -17.28
CA PRO A 26 51.40 45.30 -17.03
C PRO A 26 51.62 44.58 -15.69
N HIS A 27 50.76 44.83 -14.69
CA HIS A 27 50.84 44.28 -13.34
C HIS A 27 50.00 43.01 -13.16
N MET A 28 49.13 42.69 -14.12
CA MET A 28 48.21 41.56 -14.09
C MET A 28 48.87 40.20 -13.83
N PRO A 29 50.04 39.85 -14.42
CA PRO A 29 50.69 38.57 -14.11
C PRO A 29 50.97 38.40 -12.62
N LYS A 30 51.54 39.42 -11.97
CA LYS A 30 51.85 39.41 -10.53
C LYS A 30 50.60 39.42 -9.65
N LEU A 31 49.59 40.22 -10.03
CA LEU A 31 48.29 40.25 -9.33
C LEU A 31 47.63 38.87 -9.34
N LEU A 32 47.63 38.21 -10.50
CA LEU A 32 47.03 36.89 -10.63
C LEU A 32 47.86 35.80 -9.94
N ASP A 33 49.18 35.88 -9.92
CA ASP A 33 50.01 35.00 -9.09
C ASP A 33 49.62 35.11 -7.60
N GLY A 34 49.46 36.33 -7.10
CA GLY A 34 48.98 36.58 -5.73
C GLY A 34 47.57 36.05 -5.48
N PHE A 35 46.66 36.24 -6.45
CA PHE A 35 45.29 35.73 -6.38
C PHE A 35 45.23 34.20 -6.33
N TYR A 36 45.87 33.50 -7.27
CA TYR A 36 45.88 32.03 -7.25
C TYR A 36 46.61 31.48 -6.02
N GLY A 37 47.65 32.18 -5.54
CA GLY A 37 48.29 31.89 -4.26
C GLY A 37 47.33 31.99 -3.07
N HIS A 38 46.50 33.04 -3.03
CA HIS A 38 45.46 33.20 -2.01
C HIS A 38 44.37 32.13 -2.11
N VAL A 39 43.87 31.85 -3.33
CA VAL A 39 42.85 30.81 -3.57
C VAL A 39 43.35 29.44 -3.11
N GLN A 40 44.62 29.11 -3.34
CA GLN A 40 45.21 27.85 -2.89
C GLN A 40 45.34 27.73 -1.36
N GLN A 41 45.26 28.83 -0.60
CA GLN A 41 45.28 28.76 0.87
C GLN A 41 43.98 28.17 1.42
N VAL A 42 42.85 28.34 0.72
CA VAL A 42 41.54 27.79 1.11
C VAL A 42 41.45 26.32 0.66
N PRO A 43 41.29 25.35 1.58
CA PRO A 43 41.27 23.92 1.25
C PRO A 43 40.25 23.54 0.17
N GLU A 44 39.03 24.05 0.27
CA GLU A 44 37.92 23.77 -0.65
C GLU A 44 38.23 24.27 -2.07
N LEU A 45 38.84 25.45 -2.19
CA LEU A 45 39.21 26.02 -3.49
C LEU A 45 40.46 25.36 -4.08
N ARG A 46 41.38 24.92 -3.22
CA ARG A 46 42.56 24.15 -3.62
C ARG A 46 42.16 22.85 -4.29
N GLU A 47 41.15 22.16 -3.77
CA GLU A 47 40.62 20.93 -4.36
C GLU A 47 40.02 21.18 -5.75
N ILE A 48 39.22 22.25 -5.90
CA ILE A 48 38.67 22.66 -7.21
C ILE A 48 39.78 22.95 -8.22
N LEU A 49 40.91 23.51 -7.78
CA LEU A 49 42.07 23.80 -8.63
C LEU A 49 42.99 22.60 -8.88
N ALA A 50 42.80 21.47 -8.20
CA ALA A 50 43.69 20.32 -8.32
C ALA A 50 43.74 19.81 -9.77
N GLY A 51 44.95 19.63 -10.30
CA GLY A 51 45.17 19.18 -11.68
C GLY A 51 44.87 20.22 -12.77
N LYS A 52 44.44 21.45 -12.42
CA LYS A 52 44.22 22.52 -13.40
C LYS A 52 45.51 23.32 -13.63
N ASN A 53 45.73 23.73 -14.88
CA ASN A 53 46.84 24.60 -15.24
C ASN A 53 46.48 26.07 -14.94
N THR A 54 47.03 26.62 -13.85
CA THR A 54 46.78 28.02 -13.45
C THR A 54 47.18 29.02 -14.50
N ASP A 55 48.18 28.76 -15.35
CA ASP A 55 48.60 29.72 -16.37
C ASP A 55 47.59 29.85 -17.50
N VAL A 56 46.86 28.77 -17.81
CA VAL A 56 45.73 28.82 -18.73
C VAL A 56 44.58 29.63 -18.11
N LEU A 57 44.30 29.42 -16.83
CA LEU A 57 43.26 30.14 -16.10
C LEU A 57 43.58 31.65 -16.00
N LYS A 58 44.84 32.01 -15.72
CA LYS A 58 45.31 33.40 -15.71
C LYS A 58 45.09 34.09 -17.05
N LYS A 59 45.48 33.43 -18.16
CA LYS A 59 45.26 33.95 -19.51
C LYS A 59 43.78 34.15 -19.82
N ALA A 60 42.93 33.20 -19.43
CA ALA A 60 41.49 33.30 -19.60
C ALA A 60 40.89 34.47 -18.79
N GLN A 61 41.35 34.65 -17.54
CA GLN A 61 40.89 35.74 -16.66
C GLN A 61 41.33 37.11 -17.17
N MET A 62 42.57 37.25 -17.66
CA MET A 62 43.02 38.48 -18.32
C MET A 62 42.19 38.80 -19.56
N LYS A 63 41.90 37.79 -20.39
CA LYS A 63 41.05 37.95 -21.58
C LYS A 63 39.64 38.42 -21.20
N HIS A 64 39.06 37.85 -20.14
CA HIS A 64 37.74 38.26 -19.63
C HIS A 64 37.74 39.72 -19.17
N TRP A 65 38.70 40.11 -18.33
CA TRP A 65 38.76 41.48 -17.81
C TRP A 65 39.06 42.53 -18.86
N ARG A 66 39.82 42.19 -19.90
CA ARG A 66 39.99 43.04 -21.07
C ARG A 66 38.65 43.33 -21.76
N ALA A 67 37.79 42.32 -21.87
CA ALA A 67 36.45 42.48 -22.42
C ALA A 67 35.52 43.27 -21.47
N ALA A 68 35.60 43.00 -20.16
CA ALA A 68 34.83 43.69 -19.12
C ALA A 68 35.06 45.21 -19.12
N MET A 69 36.31 45.61 -19.31
CA MET A 69 36.77 46.99 -19.27
C MET A 69 37.02 47.56 -20.68
N ALA A 70 36.35 47.03 -21.70
CA ALA A 70 36.45 47.57 -23.05
C ALA A 70 35.84 48.99 -23.15
N ALA A 71 36.42 49.81 -24.02
CA ALA A 71 36.02 51.21 -24.22
C ALA A 71 34.62 51.36 -24.85
N THR A 72 34.11 50.31 -25.50
CA THR A 72 32.80 50.25 -26.14
C THR A 72 31.98 49.11 -25.57
N GLU A 73 30.67 49.28 -25.50
CA GLU A 73 29.74 48.20 -25.15
C GLU A 73 29.83 47.09 -26.21
N ASP A 74 30.00 45.85 -25.75
CA ASP A 74 29.90 44.65 -26.58
C ASP A 74 28.60 43.92 -26.22
N PRO A 75 27.63 43.82 -27.14
CA PRO A 75 26.38 43.11 -26.91
C PRO A 75 26.57 41.62 -26.56
N ALA A 76 27.66 40.99 -27.00
CA ALA A 76 27.96 39.58 -26.71
C ALA A 76 28.59 39.37 -25.32
N TYR A 77 29.01 40.44 -24.64
CA TYR A 77 29.70 40.36 -23.35
C TYR A 77 28.83 39.74 -22.26
N ALA A 78 27.54 40.10 -22.22
CA ALA A 78 26.61 39.57 -21.24
C ALA A 78 26.47 38.04 -21.36
N GLU A 79 26.31 37.53 -22.59
CA GLU A 79 26.22 36.09 -22.85
C GLU A 79 27.54 35.36 -22.53
N GLN A 80 28.69 35.97 -22.83
CA GLN A 80 29.99 35.41 -22.45
C GLN A 80 30.14 35.31 -20.93
N THR A 81 29.66 36.31 -20.19
CA THR A 81 29.73 36.36 -18.73
C THR A 81 28.82 35.30 -18.09
N LEU A 82 27.64 35.05 -18.67
CA LEU A 82 26.77 33.95 -18.27
C LEU A 82 27.48 32.59 -18.43
N ARG A 83 28.12 32.34 -19.57
CA ARG A 83 28.89 31.09 -19.79
C ARG A 83 30.04 30.91 -18.78
N ILE A 84 30.63 32.00 -18.31
CA ILE A 84 31.62 31.96 -17.22
C ILE A 84 30.95 31.58 -15.90
N GLY A 85 29.80 32.16 -15.58
CA GLY A 85 28.98 31.76 -14.44
C GLY A 85 28.65 30.27 -14.44
N GLU A 86 28.17 29.75 -15.58
CA GLU A 86 27.90 28.32 -15.79
C GLU A 86 29.14 27.44 -15.61
N ALA A 87 30.30 27.88 -16.09
CA ALA A 87 31.55 27.13 -15.94
C ALA A 87 31.97 27.01 -14.48
N HIS A 88 31.77 28.07 -13.68
CA HIS A 88 32.05 28.08 -12.25
C HIS A 88 31.03 27.24 -11.47
N GLU A 89 29.75 27.28 -11.85
CA GLU A 89 28.73 26.46 -11.22
C GLU A 89 29.01 24.96 -11.48
N ARG A 90 29.40 24.60 -12.71
CA ARG A 90 29.67 23.21 -13.10
C ARG A 90 30.80 22.57 -12.31
N ILE A 91 31.76 23.37 -11.86
CA ILE A 91 32.88 22.90 -11.03
C ILE A 91 32.56 22.97 -9.53
N GLY A 92 31.32 23.29 -9.15
CA GLY A 92 30.88 23.36 -7.76
C GLY A 92 31.36 24.60 -7.00
N LEU A 93 31.78 25.67 -7.70
CA LEU A 93 32.23 26.88 -7.02
C LEU A 93 31.04 27.62 -6.41
N GLU A 94 30.97 27.70 -5.08
CA GLU A 94 29.90 28.45 -4.43
C GLU A 94 30.01 29.97 -4.70
N PRO A 95 28.88 30.70 -4.87
CA PRO A 95 28.88 32.14 -5.11
C PRO A 95 29.66 32.96 -4.07
N LYS A 96 29.69 32.52 -2.81
CA LYS A 96 30.45 33.18 -1.74
C LYS A 96 31.95 33.28 -2.05
N TRP A 97 32.50 32.23 -2.67
CA TRP A 97 33.90 32.20 -3.07
C TRP A 97 34.15 33.03 -4.33
N TYR A 98 33.21 33.02 -5.26
CA TYR A 98 33.24 33.89 -6.44
C TYR A 98 33.25 35.38 -6.04
N MET A 99 32.36 35.81 -5.14
CA MET A 99 32.32 37.18 -4.61
C MET A 99 33.60 37.53 -3.84
N GLY A 100 34.10 36.61 -3.01
CA GLY A 100 35.35 36.78 -2.27
C GLY A 100 36.56 36.98 -3.19
N ALA A 101 36.62 36.26 -4.31
CA ALA A 101 37.67 36.39 -5.31
C ALA A 101 37.73 37.80 -5.91
N TYR A 102 36.59 38.37 -6.28
CA TYR A 102 36.52 39.76 -6.74
C TYR A 102 36.89 40.73 -5.63
N ALA A 103 36.39 40.55 -4.40
CA ALA A 103 36.73 41.43 -3.28
C ALA A 103 38.25 41.48 -3.01
N PHE A 104 38.91 40.33 -3.05
CA PHE A 104 40.36 40.23 -2.92
C PHE A 104 41.09 40.99 -4.04
N LEU A 105 40.71 40.72 -5.30
CA LEU A 105 41.34 41.34 -6.47
C LEU A 105 41.13 42.85 -6.51
N MET A 106 39.93 43.31 -6.16
CA MET A 106 39.61 44.73 -6.01
C MET A 106 40.48 45.42 -4.97
N ALA A 107 40.72 44.77 -3.83
CA ALA A 107 41.60 45.32 -2.80
C ALA A 107 43.04 45.44 -3.28
N GLU A 108 43.56 44.42 -3.96
CA GLU A 108 44.92 44.44 -4.53
C GLU A 108 45.07 45.48 -5.64
N ILE A 109 44.09 45.60 -6.55
CA ILE A 109 44.09 46.64 -7.58
C ILE A 109 43.99 48.03 -6.95
N THR A 110 43.16 48.21 -5.92
CA THR A 110 43.07 49.49 -5.20
C THR A 110 44.42 49.86 -4.57
N ARG A 111 45.11 48.90 -3.95
CA ARG A 111 46.45 49.13 -3.38
C ARG A 111 47.44 49.51 -4.48
N LEU A 112 47.42 48.80 -5.62
CA LEU A 112 48.25 49.10 -6.79
C LEU A 112 48.03 50.53 -7.32
N ILE A 113 46.76 50.95 -7.46
CA ILE A 113 46.39 52.31 -7.88
C ILE A 113 46.96 53.35 -6.92
N CYS A 114 46.82 53.14 -5.61
CA CYS A 114 47.32 54.08 -4.60
C CYS A 114 48.84 54.15 -4.55
N GLU A 115 49.55 53.04 -4.74
CA GLU A 115 51.02 52.98 -4.72
C GLU A 115 51.66 53.60 -5.97
N ASN A 116 50.95 53.60 -7.11
CA ASN A 116 51.50 53.99 -8.42
C ASN A 116 50.86 55.27 -8.98
N THR A 117 50.21 56.08 -8.13
CA THR A 117 49.69 57.42 -8.50
C THR A 117 50.27 58.49 -7.58
N GLY A 118 50.56 59.68 -8.13
CA GLY A 118 51.19 60.77 -7.39
C GLY A 118 50.27 61.39 -6.34
N PHE A 119 50.85 62.11 -5.38
CA PHE A 119 50.09 62.76 -4.30
C PHE A 119 48.92 63.62 -4.81
N PHE A 120 49.12 64.33 -5.93
CA PHE A 120 48.13 65.21 -6.56
C PHE A 120 47.12 64.51 -7.50
N ASP A 121 47.28 63.21 -7.80
CA ASP A 121 46.41 62.45 -8.71
C ASP A 121 45.10 61.95 -8.04
N ARG A 122 44.55 62.72 -7.09
CA ARG A 122 43.38 62.29 -6.30
C ARG A 122 42.19 61.95 -7.19
N ASP A 123 41.85 62.82 -8.13
CA ASP A 123 40.66 62.64 -8.96
C ASP A 123 40.81 61.46 -9.93
N LYS A 124 42.02 61.25 -10.46
CA LYS A 124 42.35 60.09 -11.28
C LYS A 124 42.23 58.78 -10.50
N ARG A 125 42.73 58.73 -9.25
CA ARG A 125 42.54 57.56 -8.36
C ARG A 125 41.06 57.28 -8.14
N VAL A 126 40.27 58.31 -7.82
CA VAL A 126 38.84 58.16 -7.57
C VAL A 126 38.12 57.63 -8.80
N GLN A 127 38.40 58.17 -9.99
CA GLN A 127 37.81 57.69 -11.25
C GLN A 127 38.15 56.23 -11.55
N MET A 128 39.42 55.84 -11.37
CA MET A 128 39.85 54.46 -11.58
C MET A 128 39.18 53.50 -10.62
N ILE A 129 39.09 53.86 -9.33
CA ILE A 129 38.44 53.02 -8.31
C ILE A 129 36.92 52.96 -8.54
N ASP A 130 36.26 54.07 -8.85
CA ASP A 130 34.81 54.10 -9.14
C ASP A 130 34.48 53.24 -10.36
N ALA A 131 35.22 53.41 -11.46
CA ALA A 131 35.01 52.60 -12.66
C ALA A 131 35.25 51.10 -12.40
N MET A 132 36.29 50.77 -11.64
CA MET A 132 36.57 49.41 -11.23
C MET A 132 35.39 48.79 -10.48
N VAL A 133 34.88 49.48 -9.45
CA VAL A 133 33.78 48.98 -8.60
C VAL A 133 32.52 48.74 -9.43
N ARG A 134 32.16 49.68 -10.29
CA ARG A 134 30.95 49.57 -11.13
C ARG A 134 31.03 48.39 -12.10
N ILE A 135 32.14 48.28 -12.84
CA ILE A 135 32.31 47.21 -13.82
C ILE A 135 32.37 45.84 -13.14
N PHE A 136 33.13 45.71 -12.05
CA PHE A 136 33.33 44.42 -11.40
C PHE A 136 32.06 43.95 -10.69
N MET A 137 31.30 44.85 -10.07
CA MET A 137 30.00 44.49 -9.47
C MET A 137 28.97 44.12 -10.54
N MET A 138 28.92 44.85 -11.66
CA MET A 138 28.02 44.53 -12.77
C MET A 138 28.37 43.17 -13.40
N ASP A 139 29.66 42.91 -13.63
CA ASP A 139 30.17 41.64 -14.17
C ASP A 139 29.84 40.45 -13.25
N MET A 140 30.11 40.61 -11.95
CA MET A 140 29.77 39.63 -10.94
C MET A 140 28.28 39.34 -10.88
N ALA A 141 27.44 40.38 -10.94
CA ALA A 141 25.99 40.23 -10.90
C ALA A 141 25.47 39.40 -12.09
N HIS A 142 26.03 39.61 -13.30
CA HIS A 142 25.71 38.79 -14.46
C HIS A 142 26.19 37.34 -14.30
N ALA A 143 27.41 37.12 -13.79
CA ALA A 143 27.93 35.76 -13.63
C ALA A 143 27.16 34.95 -12.56
N ILE A 144 26.67 35.62 -11.50
CA ILE A 144 25.95 34.96 -10.40
C ILE A 144 24.48 34.68 -10.74
N SER A 145 23.86 35.40 -11.69
CA SER A 145 22.43 35.18 -12.05
C SER A 145 22.13 33.75 -12.49
N VAL A 146 23.09 33.06 -13.13
CA VAL A 146 23.00 31.65 -13.52
C VAL A 146 22.70 30.73 -12.33
N TYR A 147 23.24 31.04 -11.14
CA TYR A 147 22.99 30.24 -9.92
C TYR A 147 21.57 30.40 -9.40
N GLN A 148 20.89 31.51 -9.75
CA GLN A 148 19.48 31.72 -9.43
C GLN A 148 18.60 31.00 -10.46
N GLU A 149 18.87 31.16 -11.75
CA GLU A 149 18.12 30.50 -12.83
C GLU A 149 18.10 28.97 -12.68
N LYS A 150 19.25 28.34 -12.43
CA LYS A 150 19.31 26.89 -12.22
C LYS A 150 18.50 26.39 -11.03
N LYS A 151 18.42 27.19 -9.96
CA LYS A 151 17.58 26.85 -8.79
C LYS A 151 16.10 26.92 -9.15
N ILE A 152 15.70 27.87 -10.00
CA ILE A 152 14.33 27.99 -10.48
C ILE A 152 13.96 26.77 -11.32
N ASP A 153 14.83 26.35 -12.24
CA ASP A 153 14.61 25.16 -13.06
C ASP A 153 14.47 23.91 -12.20
N THR A 154 15.39 23.72 -11.24
CA THR A 154 15.34 22.59 -10.29
C THR A 154 14.03 22.60 -9.49
N LEU A 155 13.56 23.76 -9.04
CA LEU A 155 12.29 23.89 -8.33
C LEU A 155 11.09 23.60 -9.23
N ALA A 156 11.13 23.98 -10.51
CA ALA A 156 10.09 23.71 -11.48
C ALA A 156 9.99 22.21 -11.82
N ASP A 157 11.12 21.53 -11.95
CA ASP A 157 11.19 20.07 -12.14
C ASP A 157 10.58 19.34 -10.96
N VAL A 158 11.00 19.68 -9.73
CA VAL A 158 10.43 19.13 -8.49
C VAL A 158 8.92 19.37 -8.42
N MET A 159 8.42 20.53 -8.85
CA MET A 159 6.99 20.82 -8.89
C MET A 159 6.23 19.91 -9.86
N THR A 160 6.82 19.64 -11.02
CA THR A 160 6.24 18.77 -12.05
C THR A 160 6.19 17.32 -11.58
N GLU A 161 7.29 16.83 -10.98
CA GLU A 161 7.34 15.51 -10.37
C GLU A 161 6.33 15.36 -9.24
N MET A 162 6.22 16.36 -8.36
CA MET A 162 5.28 16.34 -7.24
C MET A 162 3.82 16.31 -7.71
N ASN A 163 3.46 17.08 -8.74
CA ASN A 163 2.11 17.06 -9.29
C ASN A 163 1.77 15.70 -9.91
N THR A 164 2.71 15.10 -10.63
CA THR A 164 2.55 13.75 -11.19
C THR A 164 2.36 12.73 -10.07
N PHE A 165 3.22 12.76 -9.06
CA PHE A 165 3.11 11.91 -7.87
C PHE A 165 1.78 12.08 -7.15
N GLY A 166 1.33 13.33 -6.94
CA GLY A 166 0.05 13.64 -6.30
C GLY A 166 -1.14 13.06 -7.08
N LYS A 167 -1.12 13.15 -8.41
CA LYS A 167 -2.17 12.56 -9.26
C LYS A 167 -2.18 11.04 -9.16
N GLU A 168 -1.02 10.39 -9.30
CA GLU A 168 -0.92 8.93 -9.18
C GLU A 168 -1.36 8.42 -7.80
N LEU A 169 -1.02 9.16 -6.75
CA LEU A 169 -1.45 8.85 -5.39
C LEU A 169 -2.97 8.92 -5.25
N THR A 170 -3.60 9.99 -5.76
CA THR A 170 -5.07 10.13 -5.74
C THR A 170 -5.75 8.99 -6.52
N ASP A 171 -5.25 8.64 -7.71
CA ASP A 171 -5.79 7.55 -8.52
C ASP A 171 -5.70 6.20 -7.77
N ARG A 172 -4.56 5.93 -7.10
CA ARG A 172 -4.39 4.73 -6.27
C ARG A 172 -5.31 4.73 -5.05
N LEU A 173 -5.51 5.87 -4.40
CA LEU A 173 -6.44 5.99 -3.26
C LEU A 173 -7.89 5.74 -3.69
N GLN A 174 -8.31 6.23 -4.86
CA GLN A 174 -9.64 5.94 -5.41
C GLN A 174 -9.84 4.46 -5.71
N GLN A 175 -8.84 3.79 -6.29
CA GLN A 175 -8.88 2.34 -6.50
C GLN A 175 -8.96 1.58 -5.18
N SER A 176 -8.20 2.00 -4.18
CA SER A 176 -8.24 1.40 -2.85
C SER A 176 -9.61 1.60 -2.17
N ALA A 177 -10.24 2.77 -2.37
CA ALA A 177 -11.57 3.06 -1.85
C ALA A 177 -12.63 2.15 -2.51
N ALA A 178 -12.55 1.97 -3.83
CA ALA A 178 -13.44 1.07 -4.55
C ALA A 178 -13.29 -0.39 -4.05
N ALA A 179 -12.06 -0.86 -3.86
CA ALA A 179 -11.80 -2.19 -3.31
C ALA A 179 -12.33 -2.36 -1.88
N ALA A 180 -12.20 -1.33 -1.02
CA ALA A 180 -12.76 -1.34 0.32
C ALA A 180 -14.30 -1.39 0.30
N GLN A 181 -14.93 -0.67 -0.64
CA GLN A 181 -16.38 -0.70 -0.82
C GLN A 181 -16.90 -2.06 -1.30
N GLU A 182 -16.21 -2.70 -2.25
CA GLU A 182 -16.51 -4.07 -2.70
C GLU A 182 -16.38 -5.06 -1.53
N MET A 183 -15.33 -4.94 -0.73
CA MET A 183 -15.11 -5.77 0.45
C MET A 183 -16.24 -5.62 1.48
N SER A 184 -16.70 -4.39 1.72
CA SER A 184 -17.85 -4.11 2.58
C SER A 184 -19.13 -4.79 2.06
N SER A 185 -19.37 -4.77 0.74
CA SER A 185 -20.48 -5.48 0.12
C SER A 185 -20.38 -7.00 0.33
N SER A 186 -19.21 -7.58 0.07
CA SER A 186 -18.97 -9.01 0.27
C SER A 186 -19.14 -9.43 1.73
N ILE A 187 -18.67 -8.63 2.69
CA ILE A 187 -18.87 -8.88 4.13
C ILE A 187 -20.36 -8.93 4.47
N ASN A 188 -21.17 -8.01 3.93
CA ASN A 188 -22.62 -8.00 4.15
C ASN A 188 -23.31 -9.25 3.56
N GLU A 189 -22.91 -9.67 2.36
CA GLU A 189 -23.43 -10.89 1.73
C GLU A 189 -23.09 -12.14 2.54
N ILE A 190 -21.83 -12.28 2.97
CA ILE A 190 -21.40 -13.41 3.80
C ILE A 190 -22.15 -13.39 5.14
N THR A 191 -22.36 -12.20 5.74
CA THR A 191 -23.14 -12.06 6.98
C THR A 191 -24.55 -12.62 6.82
N GLN A 192 -25.24 -12.28 5.71
CA GLN A 192 -26.57 -12.82 5.43
C GLN A 192 -26.54 -14.33 5.23
N GLN A 193 -25.56 -14.86 4.49
CA GLN A 193 -25.40 -16.30 4.27
C GLN A 193 -25.15 -17.05 5.58
N THR A 194 -24.26 -16.55 6.44
CA THR A 194 -23.97 -17.11 7.77
C THR A 194 -25.21 -17.12 8.65
N HIS A 195 -26.05 -16.08 8.58
CA HIS A 195 -27.34 -16.06 9.29
C HIS A 195 -28.30 -17.14 8.76
N SER A 196 -28.45 -17.26 7.43
CA SER A 196 -29.29 -18.29 6.82
C SER A 196 -28.81 -19.71 7.13
N VAL A 197 -27.50 -19.94 7.16
CA VAL A 197 -26.92 -21.23 7.59
C VAL A 197 -27.28 -21.52 9.05
N GLY A 198 -27.20 -20.52 9.93
CA GLY A 198 -27.61 -20.66 11.33
C GLY A 198 -29.07 -21.10 11.47
N GLN A 199 -29.99 -20.44 10.76
CA GLN A 199 -31.42 -20.79 10.74
C GLN A 199 -31.66 -22.20 10.19
N LEU A 200 -30.94 -22.59 9.13
CA LEU A 200 -31.04 -23.93 8.56
C LEU A 200 -30.58 -25.00 9.57
N MET A 201 -29.52 -24.74 10.34
CA MET A 201 -29.07 -25.69 11.37
C MET A 201 -30.10 -25.88 12.49
N GLU A 202 -30.84 -24.83 12.88
CA GLU A 202 -31.95 -24.95 13.85
C GLU A 202 -33.07 -25.85 13.30
N VAL A 203 -33.47 -25.66 12.04
CA VAL A 203 -34.48 -26.51 11.39
C VAL A 203 -34.02 -27.96 11.31
N LEU A 204 -32.75 -28.20 10.98
CA LEU A 204 -32.18 -29.56 10.92
C LEU A 204 -32.12 -30.24 12.29
N MET A 205 -31.85 -29.49 13.36
CA MET A 205 -31.91 -30.01 14.73
C MET A 205 -33.33 -30.44 15.11
N ASP A 206 -34.35 -29.64 14.78
CA ASP A 206 -35.75 -30.00 15.02
C ASP A 206 -36.15 -31.27 14.24
N TYR A 207 -35.77 -31.34 12.97
CA TYR A 207 -35.98 -32.54 12.15
C TYR A 207 -35.31 -33.79 12.75
N ALA A 208 -34.06 -33.67 13.21
CA ALA A 208 -33.36 -34.77 13.87
C ALA A 208 -34.09 -35.23 15.14
N GLY A 209 -34.60 -34.28 15.94
CA GLY A 209 -35.42 -34.57 17.12
C GLY A 209 -36.70 -35.33 16.78
N ASN A 210 -37.42 -34.90 15.74
CA ASN A 210 -38.65 -35.56 15.29
C ASN A 210 -38.41 -36.99 14.78
N VAL A 211 -37.31 -37.22 14.05
CA VAL A 211 -36.91 -38.57 13.62
C VAL A 211 -36.55 -39.44 14.82
N GLN A 212 -35.79 -38.90 15.79
CA GLN A 212 -35.43 -39.62 17.01
C GLN A 212 -36.68 -40.06 17.81
N GLN A 213 -37.66 -39.17 17.94
CA GLN A 213 -38.94 -39.46 18.59
C GLN A 213 -39.70 -40.58 17.84
N SER A 214 -39.77 -40.49 16.51
CA SER A 214 -40.45 -41.49 15.68
C SER A 214 -39.79 -42.87 15.79
N MET A 215 -38.45 -42.93 15.87
CA MET A 215 -37.72 -44.18 16.08
C MET A 215 -38.00 -44.78 17.47
N SER A 216 -38.11 -43.94 18.51
CA SER A 216 -38.49 -44.39 19.85
C SER A 216 -39.90 -44.99 19.89
N GLU A 217 -40.85 -44.40 19.15
CA GLU A 217 -42.21 -44.93 19.03
C GLU A 217 -42.26 -46.26 18.28
N LEU A 218 -41.51 -46.38 17.17
CA LEU A 218 -41.37 -47.63 16.43
C LEU A 218 -40.72 -48.74 17.27
N GLU A 219 -39.73 -48.40 18.10
CA GLU A 219 -39.11 -49.37 19.03
C GLU A 219 -40.13 -49.91 20.02
N SER A 220 -40.94 -49.02 20.61
CA SER A 220 -42.03 -49.39 21.54
C SER A 220 -43.09 -50.26 20.85
N LEU A 221 -43.53 -49.88 19.65
CA LEU A 221 -44.49 -50.66 18.87
C LEU A 221 -43.94 -52.06 18.54
N SER A 222 -42.68 -52.17 18.16
CA SER A 222 -42.03 -53.45 17.86
C SER A 222 -41.97 -54.35 19.09
N LYS A 223 -41.70 -53.79 20.28
CA LYS A 223 -41.76 -54.53 21.56
C LYS A 223 -43.16 -55.05 21.86
N ASN A 224 -44.19 -54.23 21.63
CA ASN A 224 -45.58 -54.64 21.82
C ASN A 224 -45.97 -55.79 20.87
N ILE A 225 -45.55 -55.74 19.61
CA ILE A 225 -45.80 -56.82 18.64
C ILE A 225 -45.16 -58.13 19.11
N ASN A 226 -43.92 -58.11 19.63
CA ASN A 226 -43.29 -59.31 20.20
C ASN A 226 -44.11 -59.91 21.37
N GLY A 227 -44.70 -59.06 22.22
CA GLY A 227 -45.63 -59.52 23.26
C GLY A 227 -46.86 -60.23 22.70
N VAL A 228 -47.46 -59.68 21.64
CA VAL A 228 -48.59 -60.30 20.94
C VAL A 228 -48.19 -61.62 20.27
N LEU A 229 -47.03 -61.68 19.63
CA LEU A 229 -46.51 -62.90 19.02
C LEU A 229 -46.29 -64.01 20.04
N SER A 230 -45.78 -63.68 21.24
CA SER A 230 -45.66 -64.64 22.35
C SER A 230 -47.03 -65.22 22.72
N LEU A 231 -48.04 -64.38 22.87
CA LEU A 231 -49.40 -64.83 23.19
C LEU A 231 -49.98 -65.73 22.09
N ILE A 232 -49.78 -65.38 20.80
CA ILE A 232 -50.26 -66.21 19.68
C ILE A 232 -49.56 -67.57 19.67
N ARG A 233 -48.26 -67.60 19.96
CA ARG A 233 -47.49 -68.84 20.11
C ARG A 233 -48.06 -69.73 21.21
N ASP A 234 -48.33 -69.15 22.38
CA ASP A 234 -48.91 -69.87 23.52
C ASP A 234 -50.29 -70.45 23.17
N VAL A 235 -51.14 -69.67 22.48
CA VAL A 235 -52.45 -70.12 21.99
C VAL A 235 -52.31 -71.24 20.97
N ALA A 236 -51.38 -71.14 20.02
CA ALA A 236 -51.13 -72.18 19.03
C ALA A 236 -50.63 -73.48 19.69
N GLU A 237 -49.74 -73.40 20.67
CA GLU A 237 -49.26 -74.56 21.43
C GLU A 237 -50.38 -75.22 22.26
N GLN A 238 -51.21 -74.44 22.94
CA GLN A 238 -52.40 -74.95 23.64
C GLN A 238 -53.40 -75.59 22.67
N THR A 239 -53.64 -74.97 21.52
CA THR A 239 -54.55 -75.51 20.48
C THR A 239 -54.02 -76.82 19.93
N ASN A 240 -52.70 -76.93 19.72
CA ASN A 240 -52.03 -78.16 19.30
C ASN A 240 -52.18 -79.28 20.34
N LEU A 241 -52.04 -78.95 21.64
CA LEU A 241 -52.26 -79.91 22.74
C LEU A 241 -53.72 -80.35 22.85
N LEU A 242 -54.67 -79.43 22.71
CA LEU A 242 -56.11 -79.75 22.69
C LEU A 242 -56.46 -80.66 21.51
N ALA A 243 -55.94 -80.35 20.32
CA ALA A 243 -56.11 -81.17 19.13
C ALA A 243 -55.51 -82.56 19.30
N LEU A 244 -54.33 -82.67 19.92
CA LEU A 244 -53.71 -83.95 20.24
C LEU A 244 -54.59 -84.78 21.19
N ASN A 245 -55.11 -84.17 22.25
CA ASN A 245 -56.02 -84.85 23.19
C ASN A 245 -57.30 -85.32 22.48
N ALA A 246 -57.86 -84.49 21.59
CA ALA A 246 -59.03 -84.86 20.79
C ALA A 246 -58.75 -86.00 19.80
N ALA A 247 -57.56 -86.04 19.20
CA ALA A 247 -57.13 -87.13 18.34
C ALA A 247 -57.00 -88.46 19.12
N ILE A 248 -56.46 -88.40 20.35
CA ILE A 248 -56.36 -89.57 21.25
C ILE A 248 -57.77 -90.10 21.60
N GLU A 249 -58.68 -89.21 22.00
CA GLU A 249 -60.03 -89.63 22.39
C GLU A 249 -60.85 -90.14 21.20
N SER A 250 -60.64 -89.56 20.01
CA SER A 250 -61.23 -90.04 18.75
C SER A 250 -60.75 -91.44 18.38
N ALA A 251 -59.46 -91.74 18.58
CA ALA A 251 -58.91 -93.08 18.39
C ALA A 251 -59.49 -94.08 19.41
N ARG A 252 -59.77 -93.62 20.63
CA ARG A 252 -60.36 -94.41 21.71
C ARG A 252 -61.83 -94.76 21.47
N ALA A 253 -62.58 -93.89 20.80
CA ALA A 253 -63.97 -94.10 20.41
C ALA A 253 -64.17 -95.04 19.21
N GLY A 254 -63.09 -95.49 18.54
CA GLY A 254 -63.14 -96.45 17.44
C GLY A 254 -63.91 -95.93 16.21
N GLU A 255 -64.81 -96.72 15.65
CA GLU A 255 -65.61 -96.38 14.45
C GLU A 255 -66.45 -95.10 14.63
N ALA A 256 -66.92 -94.81 15.87
CA ALA A 256 -67.72 -93.62 16.15
C ALA A 256 -66.91 -92.31 16.17
N GLY A 257 -65.58 -92.38 16.34
CA GLY A 257 -64.68 -91.22 16.43
C GLY A 257 -64.05 -90.78 15.10
N ARG A 258 -64.30 -91.50 14.01
CA ARG A 258 -63.60 -91.30 12.72
C ARG A 258 -63.70 -89.87 12.16
N GLY A 259 -64.88 -89.25 12.25
CA GLY A 259 -65.10 -87.87 11.80
C GLY A 259 -64.38 -86.83 12.69
N PHE A 260 -64.35 -87.07 14.00
CA PHE A 260 -63.64 -86.20 14.96
C PHE A 260 -62.11 -86.30 14.81
N ALA A 261 -61.58 -87.49 14.46
CA ALA A 261 -60.16 -87.67 14.21
C ALA A 261 -59.65 -86.77 13.06
N VAL A 262 -60.41 -86.65 11.97
CA VAL A 262 -60.07 -85.77 10.84
C VAL A 262 -60.04 -84.30 11.26
N VAL A 263 -61.02 -83.86 12.05
CA VAL A 263 -61.06 -82.49 12.58
C VAL A 263 -59.88 -82.22 13.50
N ALA A 264 -59.55 -83.17 14.39
CA ALA A 264 -58.42 -83.03 15.30
C ALA A 264 -57.08 -82.91 14.56
N ASP A 265 -56.85 -83.71 13.51
CA ASP A 265 -55.65 -83.59 12.68
C ASP A 265 -55.57 -82.25 11.93
N GLU A 266 -56.69 -81.75 11.39
CA GLU A 266 -56.71 -80.46 10.70
C GLU A 266 -56.43 -79.29 11.66
N VAL A 267 -57.02 -79.32 12.87
CA VAL A 267 -56.74 -78.32 13.92
C VAL A 267 -55.27 -78.38 14.36
N ARG A 268 -54.70 -79.58 14.49
CA ARG A 268 -53.29 -79.76 14.83
C ARG A 268 -52.36 -79.16 13.76
N LYS A 269 -52.68 -79.41 12.48
CA LYS A 269 -51.93 -78.86 11.34
C LYS A 269 -52.06 -77.34 11.26
N LEU A 270 -53.25 -76.80 11.53
CA LEU A 270 -53.47 -75.36 11.60
C LEU A 270 -52.63 -74.73 12.71
N ALA A 271 -52.64 -75.30 13.92
CA ALA A 271 -51.82 -74.84 15.04
C ALA A 271 -50.31 -74.88 14.72
N GLY A 272 -49.84 -75.95 14.06
CA GLY A 272 -48.45 -76.04 13.58
C GLY A 272 -48.12 -74.94 12.54
N THR A 273 -49.03 -74.67 11.61
CA THR A 273 -48.87 -73.59 10.62
C THR A 273 -48.84 -72.22 11.30
N THR A 274 -49.72 -71.98 12.28
CA THR A 274 -49.71 -70.75 13.09
C THR A 274 -48.39 -70.55 13.82
N ASN A 275 -47.83 -71.59 14.44
CA ASN A 275 -46.53 -71.51 15.09
C ASN A 275 -45.40 -71.13 14.11
N ASN A 276 -45.37 -71.74 12.92
CA ASN A 276 -44.39 -71.38 11.91
C ASN A 276 -44.54 -69.92 11.47
N SER A 277 -45.78 -69.44 11.23
CA SER A 277 -46.03 -68.04 10.90
C SER A 277 -45.62 -67.07 12.01
N VAL A 278 -45.81 -67.43 13.28
CA VAL A 278 -45.35 -66.62 14.41
C VAL A 278 -43.83 -66.50 14.43
N VAL A 279 -43.11 -67.60 14.17
CA VAL A 279 -41.65 -67.58 14.05
C VAL A 279 -41.22 -66.66 12.91
N ASP A 280 -41.82 -66.81 11.72
CA ASP A 280 -41.49 -65.98 10.55
C ASP A 280 -41.72 -64.49 10.83
N ILE A 281 -42.88 -64.11 11.39
CA ILE A 281 -43.16 -62.71 11.77
C ILE A 281 -42.16 -62.23 12.83
N GLY A 282 -41.81 -63.08 13.81
CA GLY A 282 -40.80 -62.76 14.82
C GLY A 282 -39.43 -62.43 14.23
N THR A 283 -39.02 -63.15 13.17
CA THR A 283 -37.78 -62.82 12.45
C THR A 283 -37.86 -61.46 11.74
N GLN A 284 -39.00 -61.13 11.13
CA GLN A 284 -39.21 -59.84 10.48
C GLN A 284 -39.20 -58.69 11.49
N ILE A 285 -39.85 -58.84 12.65
CA ILE A 285 -39.84 -57.83 13.72
C ILE A 285 -38.42 -57.63 14.27
N SER A 286 -37.64 -58.70 14.41
CA SER A 286 -36.23 -58.60 14.82
C SER A 286 -35.40 -57.81 13.81
N GLN A 287 -35.65 -57.98 12.51
CA GLN A 287 -35.01 -57.18 11.46
C GLN A 287 -35.41 -55.71 11.52
N VAL A 288 -36.70 -55.41 11.74
CA VAL A 288 -37.19 -54.03 11.93
C VAL A 288 -36.50 -53.37 13.14
N GLN A 289 -36.37 -54.08 14.26
CA GLN A 289 -35.66 -53.57 15.44
C GLN A 289 -34.19 -53.25 15.15
N ALA A 290 -33.49 -54.14 14.41
CA ALA A 290 -32.11 -53.88 14.02
C ALA A 290 -31.98 -52.63 13.11
N GLN A 291 -32.95 -52.41 12.22
CA GLN A 291 -33.00 -51.21 11.38
C GLN A 291 -33.27 -49.95 12.21
N ILE A 292 -34.15 -50.00 13.22
CA ILE A 292 -34.40 -48.88 14.14
C ILE A 292 -33.12 -48.48 14.87
N VAL A 293 -32.37 -49.45 15.41
CA VAL A 293 -31.08 -49.18 16.09
C VAL A 293 -30.09 -48.50 15.15
N THR A 294 -30.02 -48.97 13.91
CA THR A 294 -29.14 -48.38 12.89
C THR A 294 -29.57 -46.94 12.57
N ALA A 295 -30.86 -46.68 12.41
CA ALA A 295 -31.40 -45.35 12.14
C ALA A 295 -31.13 -44.37 13.28
N VAL A 296 -31.29 -44.79 14.54
CA VAL A 296 -30.95 -43.97 15.72
C VAL A 296 -29.46 -43.60 15.74
N GLN A 297 -28.57 -44.54 15.41
CA GLN A 297 -27.14 -44.25 15.32
C GLN A 297 -26.83 -43.24 14.20
N GLN A 298 -27.50 -43.34 13.06
CA GLN A 298 -27.35 -42.38 11.96
C GLN A 298 -27.83 -40.98 12.36
N VAL A 299 -28.98 -40.87 13.04
CA VAL A 299 -29.49 -39.60 13.56
C VAL A 299 -28.53 -39.00 14.59
N THR A 300 -27.96 -39.82 15.48
CA THR A 300 -26.96 -39.36 16.45
C THR A 300 -25.74 -38.76 15.77
N ASN A 301 -25.23 -39.42 14.72
CA ASN A 301 -24.11 -38.90 13.94
C ASN A 301 -24.48 -37.60 13.20
N MET A 302 -25.70 -37.51 12.68
CA MET A 302 -26.21 -36.30 12.03
C MET A 302 -26.28 -35.10 12.99
N VAL A 303 -26.78 -35.30 14.22
CA VAL A 303 -26.81 -34.26 15.27
C VAL A 303 -25.41 -33.76 15.59
N LYS A 304 -24.42 -34.66 15.67
CA LYS A 304 -23.02 -34.29 15.86
C LYS A 304 -22.52 -33.40 14.72
N SER A 305 -22.74 -33.80 13.47
CA SER A 305 -22.33 -33.01 12.30
C SER A 305 -23.01 -31.63 12.25
N ILE A 306 -24.31 -31.55 12.58
CA ILE A 306 -25.03 -30.27 12.64
C ILE A 306 -24.42 -29.36 13.71
N THR A 307 -24.03 -29.90 14.85
CA THR A 307 -23.36 -29.15 15.92
C THR A 307 -22.01 -28.62 15.46
N GLU A 308 -21.19 -29.45 14.80
CA GLU A 308 -19.90 -29.03 14.25
C GLU A 308 -20.04 -27.91 13.20
N VAL A 309 -21.04 -28.01 12.31
CA VAL A 309 -21.34 -26.96 11.33
C VAL A 309 -21.77 -25.67 12.02
N ARG A 310 -22.62 -25.76 13.05
CA ARG A 310 -23.06 -24.59 13.83
C ARG A 310 -21.88 -23.89 14.49
N ASP A 311 -20.96 -24.63 15.10
CA ASP A 311 -19.80 -24.06 15.79
C ASP A 311 -18.84 -23.40 14.79
N ASN A 312 -18.62 -24.02 13.62
CA ASN A 312 -17.88 -23.40 12.52
C ASN A 312 -18.55 -22.11 12.02
N ASN A 313 -19.88 -22.09 11.93
CA ASN A 313 -20.64 -20.91 11.54
C ASN A 313 -20.53 -19.75 12.54
N MET A 314 -20.40 -20.06 13.84
CA MET A 314 -20.09 -19.06 14.87
C MET A 314 -18.68 -18.50 14.73
N ASN A 315 -17.68 -19.34 14.43
CA ASN A 315 -16.32 -18.89 14.16
C ASN A 315 -16.26 -17.96 12.94
N ILE A 316 -16.99 -18.31 11.88
CA ILE A 316 -17.14 -17.46 10.69
C ILE A 316 -17.77 -16.12 11.05
N SER A 317 -18.86 -16.11 11.84
CA SER A 317 -19.48 -14.86 12.34
C SER A 317 -18.49 -13.95 13.07
N SER A 318 -17.61 -14.53 13.90
CA SER A 318 -16.57 -13.76 14.60
C SER A 318 -15.56 -13.15 13.62
N ALA A 319 -15.08 -13.94 12.66
CA ALA A 319 -14.13 -13.48 11.64
C ALA A 319 -14.72 -12.36 10.75
N ILE A 320 -16.02 -12.45 10.44
CA ILE A 320 -16.75 -11.39 9.71
C ILE A 320 -16.74 -10.07 10.49
N ASN A 321 -16.99 -10.11 11.80
CA ASN A 321 -16.95 -8.89 12.63
C ASN A 321 -15.56 -8.24 12.64
N GLU A 322 -14.49 -9.05 12.74
CA GLU A 322 -13.11 -8.58 12.66
C GLU A 322 -12.79 -7.98 11.28
N GLN A 323 -13.22 -8.64 10.20
CA GLN A 323 -13.05 -8.13 8.84
C GLN A 323 -13.79 -6.81 8.63
N SER A 324 -15.02 -6.70 9.13
CA SER A 324 -15.81 -5.46 9.04
C SER A 324 -15.09 -4.28 9.69
N ALA A 325 -14.57 -4.47 10.91
CA ALA A 325 -13.79 -3.45 11.61
C ALA A 325 -12.49 -3.08 10.86
N ALA A 326 -11.79 -4.06 10.29
CA ALA A 326 -10.59 -3.82 9.50
C ALA A 326 -10.90 -3.03 8.21
N THR A 327 -11.99 -3.36 7.51
CA THR A 327 -12.44 -2.63 6.31
C THR A 327 -12.83 -1.19 6.63
N GLU A 328 -13.47 -0.94 7.77
CA GLU A 328 -13.79 0.41 8.25
C GLU A 328 -12.52 1.24 8.50
N GLN A 329 -11.54 0.67 9.21
CA GLN A 329 -10.23 1.32 9.43
C GLN A 329 -9.49 1.62 8.12
N ILE A 330 -9.55 0.71 7.14
CA ILE A 330 -8.96 0.95 5.81
C ILE A 330 -9.66 2.13 5.14
N THR A 331 -10.99 2.19 5.19
CA THR A 331 -11.78 3.26 4.60
C THR A 331 -11.45 4.61 5.22
N GLU A 332 -11.36 4.68 6.55
CA GLU A 332 -10.92 5.88 7.27
C GLU A 332 -9.48 6.27 6.92
N GLY A 333 -8.58 5.29 6.84
CA GLY A 333 -7.18 5.49 6.45
C GLY A 333 -7.04 6.08 5.05
N ILE A 334 -7.83 5.61 4.09
CA ILE A 334 -7.87 6.14 2.72
C ILE A 334 -8.35 7.58 2.71
N ALA A 335 -9.44 7.90 3.43
CA ALA A 335 -9.94 9.27 3.54
C ALA A 335 -8.90 10.21 4.18
N GLY A 336 -8.22 9.74 5.23
CA GLY A 336 -7.13 10.45 5.88
C GLY A 336 -5.95 10.72 4.93
N LEU A 337 -5.53 9.72 4.16
CA LEU A 337 -4.45 9.86 3.17
C LEU A 337 -4.83 10.82 2.04
N HIS A 338 -6.08 10.80 1.58
CA HIS A 338 -6.56 11.73 0.56
C HIS A 338 -6.41 13.19 1.02
N ASN A 339 -6.88 13.50 2.23
CA ASN A 339 -6.76 14.85 2.79
C ASN A 339 -5.29 15.27 2.99
N HIS A 340 -4.43 14.35 3.41
CA HIS A 340 -3.00 14.61 3.55
C HIS A 340 -2.32 14.87 2.20
N ALA A 341 -2.64 14.08 1.17
CA ALA A 341 -2.09 14.24 -0.18
C ALA A 341 -2.44 15.62 -0.76
N GLU A 342 -3.70 16.03 -0.63
CA GLU A 342 -4.19 17.33 -1.12
C GLU A 342 -3.52 18.50 -0.36
N SER A 343 -3.44 18.39 0.98
CA SER A 343 -2.77 19.38 1.82
C SER A 343 -1.27 19.49 1.52
N ALA A 344 -0.60 18.36 1.32
CA ALA A 344 0.82 18.32 0.98
C ALA A 344 1.08 18.98 -0.37
N ASN A 345 0.28 18.68 -1.39
CA ASN A 345 0.44 19.26 -2.72
C ASN A 345 0.25 20.79 -2.72
N SER A 346 -0.78 21.26 -2.00
CA SER A 346 -1.03 22.69 -1.79
C SER A 346 0.12 23.39 -1.04
N SER A 347 0.60 22.79 0.05
CA SER A 347 1.69 23.32 0.88
C SER A 347 3.01 23.44 0.10
N ILE A 348 3.35 22.41 -0.67
CA ILE A 348 4.56 22.40 -1.50
C ILE A 348 4.44 23.45 -2.61
N SER A 349 3.31 23.51 -3.31
CA SER A 349 3.06 24.53 -4.33
C SER A 349 3.22 25.95 -3.79
N GLN A 350 2.67 26.23 -2.60
CA GLN A 350 2.84 27.53 -1.94
C GLN A 350 4.29 27.82 -1.55
N LYS A 351 5.04 26.84 -1.04
CA LYS A 351 6.45 27.02 -0.68
C LYS A 351 7.31 27.31 -1.90
N ILE A 352 7.08 26.61 -3.01
CA ILE A 352 7.77 26.84 -4.28
C ILE A 352 7.45 28.24 -4.79
N GLN A 353 6.18 28.62 -4.87
CA GLN A 353 5.78 29.98 -5.28
C GLN A 353 6.40 31.08 -4.41
N ARG A 354 6.46 30.89 -3.09
CA ARG A 354 7.14 31.82 -2.18
C ARG A 354 8.65 31.89 -2.40
N SER A 355 9.28 30.77 -2.74
CA SER A 355 10.71 30.74 -3.06
C SER A 355 10.99 31.48 -4.36
N LEU A 356 10.15 31.26 -5.39
CA LEU A 356 10.26 31.92 -6.68
C LEU A 356 9.98 33.42 -6.58
N GLY A 357 8.97 33.86 -5.81
CA GLY A 357 8.63 35.27 -5.65
C GLY A 357 9.56 36.08 -4.73
N ARG A 358 10.52 35.42 -4.06
CA ARG A 358 11.56 36.07 -3.22
C ARG A 358 12.91 36.18 -3.91
N MET A 359 13.09 35.48 -5.02
CA MET A 359 14.27 35.58 -5.90
C MET A 359 14.04 36.69 -6.91
#